data_AF-A0A1S2LCG0-F1
#
_entry.id   AF-A0A1S2LCG0-F1
#
_cell.length_a   1.000
_cell.length_b   1.000
_cell.length_c   1.000
_cell.angle_alpha   90.00
_cell.angle_beta   90.00
_cell.angle_gamma   90.00
#
_symmetry.space_group_name_H-M   'P 1'
#
loop_
_entity.id
_entity.type
_entity.pdbx_description
1 polymer ?
#
loop_
_entity_poly.entity_id
_entity_poly.type
_entity_poly.pdbx_seq_one_letter_code
_entity_poly.pdbx_strand_id
1 'polypeptide(L)' 'MGNRLFQQARNAVEQAEMQVQSATTPEQLALAQEEILKAKNNLSSAFAQSTTAEKRQLAELQNNIENLEQTLPEEMS' A
#
# COMPACT_ATOMS: atom_id res chain seq x y z
N MET A 1 12.08 -4.47 -19.94
CA MET A 1 10.76 -3.83 -19.77
C MET A 1 10.26 -4.20 -18.38
N GLY A 2 10.66 -3.43 -17.36
CA GLY A 2 10.18 -3.65 -16.00
C GLY A 2 8.69 -3.28 -15.94
N ASN A 3 7.89 -4.12 -15.30
CA ASN A 3 6.45 -3.93 -15.18
C ASN A 3 6.18 -2.59 -14.49
N ARG A 4 5.65 -1.61 -15.24
CA ARG A 4 5.39 -0.26 -14.72
C ARG A 4 4.41 -0.29 -13.57
N LEU A 5 3.42 -1.19 -13.62
CA LEU A 5 2.42 -1.35 -12.56
C LEU A 5 3.06 -1.93 -11.30
N PHE A 6 3.99 -2.87 -11.44
CA PHE A 6 4.76 -3.38 -10.30
C PHE A 6 5.53 -2.25 -9.60
N GLN A 7 6.22 -1.39 -10.37
CA GLN A 7 6.93 -0.25 -9.80
C GLN A 7 5.99 0.76 -9.14
N GLN A 8 4.84 1.03 -9.77
CA GLN A 8 3.81 1.91 -9.19
C GLN A 8 3.24 1.36 -7.89
N ALA A 9 2.93 0.06 -7.84
CA ALA A 9 2.43 -0.60 -6.64
C ALA A 9 3.46 -0.55 -5.51
N ARG A 10 4.72 -0.86 -5.81
CA ARG A 10 5.81 -0.76 -4.84
C ARG A 10 5.96 0.66 -4.31
N ASN A 11 6.03 1.66 -5.18
CA ASN A 11 6.16 3.06 -4.77
C ASN A 11 4.96 3.49 -3.91
N ALA A 12 3.74 3.08 -4.26
CA ALA A 12 2.55 3.42 -3.48
C ALA A 12 2.59 2.82 -2.07
N VAL A 13 3.08 1.58 -1.91
CA VAL A 13 3.28 0.95 -0.60
C VAL A 13 4.35 1.70 0.21
N GLU A 14 5.48 2.05 -0.40
CA GLU A 14 6.53 2.83 0.27
C GLU A 14 6.01 4.22 0.72
N GLN A 15 5.16 4.87 -0.07
CA GLN A 15 4.53 6.14 0.33
C GLN A 15 3.55 5.95 1.50
N ALA A 16 2.70 4.92 1.45
CA ALA A 16 1.79 4.61 2.54
C ALA A 16 2.55 4.30 3.85
N GLU A 17 3.64 3.52 3.77
CA GLU A 17 4.52 3.24 4.91
C GLU A 17 5.08 4.52 5.53
N MET A 18 5.63 5.43 4.72
CA MET A 18 6.17 6.71 5.21
C MET A 18 5.10 7.58 5.85
N GLN A 19 3.90 7.63 5.27
CA GLN A 19 2.78 8.42 5.77
C GLN A 19 2.27 7.87 7.11
N VAL A 20 2.10 6.55 7.24
CA VAL A 20 1.70 5.89 8.49
C VAL A 20 2.73 6.13 9.59
N GLN A 21 4.03 5.97 9.29
CA GLN A 21 5.10 6.17 10.28
C GLN A 21 5.22 7.61 10.77
N SER A 22 4.85 8.59 9.92
CA SER A 22 4.95 10.01 10.24
C SER A 22 3.66 10.60 10.81
N ALA A 23 2.55 9.86 10.75
CA ALA A 23 1.24 10.34 11.16
C ALA A 23 1.12 10.42 12.69
N THR A 24 0.91 11.64 13.18
CA THR A 24 0.75 11.94 14.62
C THR A 24 -0.52 12.69 14.95
N THR A 25 -1.20 13.24 13.94
CA THR A 25 -2.49 13.94 14.08
C THR A 25 -3.61 13.15 13.41
N PRO A 26 -4.88 13.33 13.82
CA PRO A 26 -6.01 12.70 13.15
C PRO A 26 -6.06 12.97 11.64
N GLU A 27 -5.75 14.20 11.20
CA GLU A 27 -5.69 14.55 9.78
C GLU A 27 -4.62 13.74 9.04
N GLN A 28 -3.44 13.58 9.64
CA GLN A 28 -2.36 12.78 9.03
C GLN A 28 -2.69 11.29 9.01
N LEU A 29 -3.43 10.78 10.00
CA LEU A 29 -3.93 9.40 10.03
C LEU A 29 -4.98 9.17 8.94
N ALA A 30 -5.87 10.13 8.69
CA ALA A 30 -6.81 10.08 7.57
C ALA A 30 -6.08 10.05 6.22
N LEU A 31 -5.05 10.89 6.04
CA LEU A 31 -4.20 10.87 4.85
C LEU A 31 -3.44 9.53 4.71
N ALA A 32 -2.95 8.96 5.81
CA ALA A 32 -2.31 7.65 5.82
C ALA A 32 -3.27 6.55 5.33
N GLN A 33 -4.53 6.60 5.78
CA GLN A 33 -5.57 5.68 5.32
C GLN A 33 -5.85 5.84 3.81
N GLU A 34 -5.89 7.07 3.29
CA GLU A 34 -6.04 7.30 1.85
C GLU A 34 -4.86 6.73 1.04
N GLU A 35 -3.63 6.89 1.50
CA GLU A 35 -2.45 6.32 0.86
C GLU A 35 -2.46 4.78 0.88
N ILE A 36 -2.92 4.17 1.98
CA ILE A 36 -3.16 2.72 2.06
C ILE A 36 -4.15 2.26 1.00
N LEU A 37 -5.28 2.97 0.84
CA LEU A 37 -6.29 2.64 -0.18
C LEU A 37 -5.72 2.77 -1.61
N LYS A 38 -4.91 3.80 -1.86
CA LYS A 38 -4.21 3.97 -3.15
C LYS A 38 -3.22 2.82 -3.39
N ALA A 39 -2.45 2.42 -2.38
CA ALA A 39 -1.51 1.30 -2.48
C ALA A 39 -2.23 -0.02 -2.80
N LYS A 40 -3.34 -0.33 -2.10
CA LYS A 40 -4.17 -1.52 -2.36
C LYS A 40 -4.70 -1.57 -3.81
N ASN A 41 -5.18 -0.44 -4.32
CA ASN A 41 -5.65 -0.32 -5.71
C ASN A 41 -4.53 -0.57 -6.74
N ASN A 42 -3.34 -0.01 -6.51
CA ASN A 42 -2.19 -0.23 -7.38
C ASN A 42 -1.69 -1.68 -7.31
N LEU A 43 -1.66 -2.28 -6.11
CA LEU A 43 -1.30 -3.70 -5.92
C LEU A 43 -2.24 -4.62 -6.69
N SER A 44 -3.56 -4.41 -6.59
CA SER A 44 -4.56 -5.18 -7.35
C SER A 44 -4.34 -5.07 -8.86
N SER A 45 -4.13 -3.85 -9.35
CA SER A 45 -3.86 -3.57 -10.77
C SER A 45 -2.57 -4.22 -11.26
N ALA A 46 -1.51 -4.16 -10.45
CA ALA A 46 -0.23 -4.77 -10.73
C ALA A 46 -0.32 -6.29 -10.72
N PHE A 47 -1.06 -6.86 -9.76
CA PHE A 47 -1.21 -8.31 -9.61
C PHE A 47 -1.89 -8.92 -10.83
N ALA A 48 -2.92 -8.27 -11.37
CA ALA A 48 -3.61 -8.71 -12.58
C ALA A 48 -2.70 -8.78 -13.81
N GLN A 49 -1.69 -7.90 -13.89
CA GLN A 49 -0.79 -7.77 -15.05
C GLN A 49 0.64 -8.28 -14.78
N SER A 50 0.84 -9.06 -13.72
CA SER A 50 2.16 -9.56 -13.30
C SER A 50 2.38 -11.04 -13.62
N THR A 51 3.65 -11.39 -13.79
CA THR A 51 4.11 -12.79 -13.88
C THR A 51 3.95 -13.52 -12.53
N THR A 52 4.04 -14.85 -12.52
CA THR A 52 3.99 -15.63 -11.27
C THR A 52 5.07 -15.23 -10.27
N ALA A 53 6.26 -14.83 -10.73
CA ALA A 53 7.34 -14.36 -9.87
C ALA A 53 7.02 -13.00 -9.23
N GLU A 54 6.56 -12.03 -10.03
CA GLU A 54 6.16 -10.70 -9.55
C GLU A 54 4.93 -10.78 -8.63
N LYS A 55 3.98 -11.67 -8.89
CA LYS A 55 2.82 -11.91 -8.02
C LYS A 55 3.21 -12.32 -6.60
N ARG A 56 4.31 -13.07 -6.42
CA ARG A 56 4.81 -13.42 -5.08
C ARG A 56 5.30 -12.17 -4.35
N GLN A 57 6.07 -11.33 -5.02
CA GLN A 57 6.54 -10.06 -4.45
C GLN A 57 5.38 -9.11 -4.14
N LEU A 58 4.37 -9.03 -5.02
CA LEU A 58 3.17 -8.23 -4.77
C LEU A 58 2.33 -8.77 -3.61
N ALA A 59 2.29 -10.08 -3.40
CA ALA A 59 1.60 -10.67 -2.25
C ALA A 59 2.29 -10.32 -0.93
N GLU A 60 3.62 -10.27 -0.90
CA GLU A 60 4.37 -9.77 0.27
C GLU A 60 4.04 -8.31 0.57
N LEU A 61 4.01 -7.45 -0.45
CA LEU A 61 3.63 -6.05 -0.31
C LEU A 61 2.16 -5.88 0.14
N GLN A 62 1.27 -6.75 -0.32
CA GLN A 62 -0.13 -6.78 0.11
C GLN A 62 -0.26 -7.13 1.60
N ASN A 63 0.53 -8.10 2.10
CA ASN A 63 0.54 -8.39 3.53
C ASN A 63 1.08 -7.21 4.35
N ASN A 64 2.10 -6.50 3.85
CA ASN A 64 2.63 -5.32 4.53
C ASN A 64 1.58 -4.21 4.62
N ILE A 65 0.86 -3.93 3.54
CA ILE A 65 -0.16 -2.86 3.54
C ILE A 65 -1.34 -3.19 4.46
N GLU A 66 -1.73 -4.46 4.54
CA GLU A 66 -2.77 -4.91 5.47
C GLU A 66 -2.33 -4.78 6.93
N ASN A 67 -1.09 -5.14 7.25
CA ASN A 67 -0.55 -4.92 8.58
C ASN A 67 -0.53 -3.44 8.96
N LEU A 68 -0.15 -2.55 8.03
CA LEU A 68 -0.16 -1.09 8.28
C LEU A 68 -1.58 -0.57 8.53
N GLU A 69 -2.56 -1.02 7.76
CA GLU A 69 -3.97 -0.67 7.95
C GLU A 69 -4.45 -1.06 9.35
N GLN A 70 -4.05 -2.23 9.85
CA GLN A 70 -4.37 -2.67 11.21
C GLN A 70 -3.64 -1.88 12.32
N THR A 71 -2.55 -1.19 12.01
CA THR A 71 -1.87 -0.31 12.99
C THR A 71 -2.50 1.06 13.10
N LEU A 72 -3.34 1.46 12.14
CA LEU A 72 -4.09 2.70 12.23
C LEU A 72 -5.27 2.51 13.22
N PRO A 73 -5.55 3.49 14.09
CA PRO A 73 -6.65 3.40 15.03
C PRO A 73 -8.00 3.29 14.28
N GLU A 74 -8.78 2.25 14.57
CA GLU A 74 -10.07 1.93 13.90
C GLU A 74 -11.16 3.01 14.06
N GLU A 75 -10.99 4.00 14.96
CA GLU A 75 -12.02 4.99 15.33
C GLU A 75 -12.10 6.23 14.43
N MET A 76 -11.96 6.07 13.12
CA MET A 76 -12.16 7.16 12.13
C MET A 76 -13.24 6.81 11.09
N SER A 77 -14.12 5.85 11.40
CA SER A 77 -15.28 5.46 10.58
C SER A 77 -16.56 6.16 11.04
#